data_AF-A0A6I4VWJ5-F1
#
_entry.id   AF-A0A6I4VWJ5-F1
#
_cell.length_a   1.000
_cell.length_b   1.000
_cell.length_c   1.000
_cell.angle_alpha   90.00
_cell.angle_beta   90.00
_cell.angle_gamma   90.00
#
_symmetry.space_group_name_H-M   'P 1'
#
loop_
_entity.id
_entity.type
_entity.pdbx_description
1 polymer ?
#
loop_
_entity_poly.entity_id
_entity_poly.type
_entity_poly.pdbx_seq_one_letter_code
_entity_poly.pdbx_strand_id
1 'polypeptide(L)'
;MSLYEKNDVQDAFRFFLTIMDKQKIEHRDREFFNIYKQDRIKEILEDVIETVAGVKFVQSDSTKTIYVIPSFDNEWFRYTNEELRSLWNLKTNQELYLVQFCMLVLVSMFYNRDTRTFTDRSSVSIEEFERKLSSYIQQIKQMDEDDIETQSDEVELDLKSIVSLWEQKVLIVETAKQPDKASSGKIGTLNKVLRFLEKEELLILTEDGEIRLREKMDAMVTRFYFNKSRRDQLFDFLTNISKGE
;
A
#
# COMPACT_ATOMS: atom_id res chain seq x y z
N MET A 1 -30.22 17.56 25.06
CA MET A 1 -30.36 16.09 25.03
C MET A 1 -29.02 15.56 24.56
N SER A 2 -28.36 14.65 25.29
CA SER A 2 -27.06 14.11 24.85
C SER A 2 -27.27 13.36 23.55
N LEU A 3 -26.45 13.65 22.52
CA LEU A 3 -26.55 13.00 21.22
C LEU A 3 -26.26 11.49 21.32
N TYR A 4 -25.40 11.09 22.27
CA TYR A 4 -25.01 9.71 22.52
C TYR A 4 -25.28 9.28 23.96
N GLU A 5 -25.60 8.00 24.16
CA GLU A 5 -25.70 7.40 25.49
C GLU A 5 -24.30 7.05 26.03
N LYS A 6 -24.13 7.06 27.36
CA LYS A 6 -22.85 6.76 28.00
C LYS A 6 -22.30 5.38 27.60
N ASN A 7 -23.17 4.38 27.52
CA ASN A 7 -22.79 3.01 27.18
C ASN A 7 -22.28 2.92 25.74
N ASP A 8 -22.96 3.58 24.79
CA ASP A 8 -22.55 3.60 23.38
C ASP A 8 -21.14 4.17 23.21
N VAL A 9 -20.83 5.27 23.91
CA VAL A 9 -19.49 5.89 23.90
C VAL A 9 -18.44 4.97 24.52
N GLN A 10 -18.77 4.28 25.62
CA GLN A 10 -17.85 3.35 26.27
C GLN A 10 -17.52 2.16 25.39
N ASP A 11 -18.51 1.61 24.69
CA ASP A 11 -18.31 0.47 23.80
C ASP A 11 -17.58 0.87 22.51
N ALA A 12 -17.86 2.05 21.95
CA ALA A 12 -17.07 2.62 20.85
C ALA A 12 -15.59 2.78 21.23
N PHE A 13 -15.31 3.30 22.42
CA PHE A 13 -13.95 3.48 22.89
C PHE A 13 -13.24 2.15 23.18
N ARG A 14 -13.94 1.16 23.74
CA ARG A 14 -13.41 -0.21 23.90
C ARG A 14 -13.08 -0.85 22.57
N PHE A 15 -13.96 -0.69 21.58
CA PHE A 15 -13.70 -1.15 20.22
C PHE A 15 -12.42 -0.50 19.68
N PHE A 16 -12.30 0.82 19.78
CA PHE A 16 -11.13 1.56 19.31
C PHE A 16 -9.83 1.08 19.98
N LEU A 17 -9.79 0.98 21.31
CA LEU A 17 -8.60 0.48 22.01
C LEU A 17 -8.21 -0.93 21.58
N THR A 18 -9.21 -1.80 21.39
CA THR A 18 -8.97 -3.19 21.00
C THR A 18 -8.43 -3.30 19.58
N ILE A 19 -9.00 -2.55 18.63
CA ILE A 19 -8.53 -2.58 17.24
C ILE A 19 -7.18 -1.89 17.08
N MET A 20 -6.86 -0.88 17.89
CA MET A 20 -5.54 -0.26 17.91
C MET A 20 -4.44 -1.22 18.40
N ASP A 21 -4.75 -2.07 19.38
CA ASP A 21 -3.82 -3.10 19.87
C ASP A 21 -3.68 -4.26 18.86
N LYS A 22 -4.81 -4.81 18.40
CA LYS A 22 -4.82 -6.01 17.54
C LYS A 22 -4.57 -5.72 16.06
N GLN A 23 -4.69 -4.46 15.62
CA GLN A 23 -4.69 -4.02 14.22
C GLN A 23 -5.84 -4.57 13.35
N LYS A 24 -6.63 -5.52 13.88
CA LYS A 24 -7.80 -6.11 13.23
C LYS A 24 -8.79 -6.68 14.24
N ILE A 25 -10.06 -6.75 13.84
CA ILE A 25 -11.13 -7.48 14.53
C ILE A 25 -11.69 -8.49 13.54
N GLU A 26 -11.50 -9.77 13.84
CA GLU A 26 -11.95 -10.85 12.97
C GLU A 26 -13.41 -11.19 13.24
N HIS A 27 -14.09 -11.84 12.30
CA HIS A 27 -15.50 -12.23 12.48
C HIS A 27 -15.73 -13.15 13.70
N ARG A 28 -14.69 -13.87 14.13
CA ARG A 28 -14.72 -14.72 15.33
C ARG A 28 -14.75 -13.92 16.64
N ASP A 29 -14.32 -12.65 16.64
CA ASP A 29 -14.40 -11.74 17.79
C ASP A 29 -15.84 -11.22 17.93
N ARG A 30 -16.79 -12.13 18.21
CA ARG A 30 -18.25 -11.86 18.14
C ARG A 30 -18.69 -10.64 18.94
N GLU A 31 -18.08 -10.41 20.11
CA GLU A 31 -18.37 -9.25 20.97
C GLU A 31 -18.11 -7.94 20.22
N PHE A 32 -16.87 -7.70 19.79
CA PHE A 32 -16.48 -6.46 19.09
C PHE A 32 -17.13 -6.33 17.71
N PHE A 33 -17.36 -7.45 17.04
CA PHE A 33 -18.09 -7.44 15.76
C PHE A 33 -19.55 -7.03 15.94
N ASN A 34 -20.21 -7.46 17.03
CA ASN A 34 -21.57 -7.03 17.36
C ASN A 34 -21.62 -5.57 17.79
N ILE A 35 -20.61 -5.09 18.53
CA ILE A 35 -20.46 -3.67 18.87
C ILE A 35 -20.39 -2.83 17.59
N TYR A 36 -19.51 -3.19 16.65
CA TYR A 36 -19.33 -2.46 15.38
C TYR A 36 -20.58 -2.42 14.49
N LYS A 37 -21.46 -3.43 14.61
CA LYS A 37 -22.70 -3.52 13.82
C LYS A 37 -23.84 -2.66 14.36
N GLN A 38 -23.74 -2.13 15.57
CA GLN A 38 -24.80 -1.28 16.13
C GLN A 38 -24.70 0.11 15.51
N ASP A 39 -25.77 0.58 14.87
CA ASP A 39 -25.78 1.85 14.13
C ASP A 39 -25.32 3.04 14.98
N ARG A 40 -25.75 3.11 16.25
CA ARG A 40 -25.36 4.16 17.19
C ARG A 40 -23.86 4.17 17.49
N ILE A 41 -23.27 2.98 17.65
CA ILE A 41 -21.84 2.84 17.94
C ILE A 41 -21.05 3.15 16.67
N LYS A 42 -21.51 2.66 15.53
CA LYS A 42 -20.90 2.92 14.23
C LYS A 42 -20.86 4.41 13.91
N GLU A 43 -21.94 5.15 14.19
CA GLU A 43 -21.98 6.61 14.08
C GLU A 43 -20.90 7.27 14.95
N ILE A 44 -20.74 6.84 16.21
CA ILE A 44 -19.67 7.36 17.08
C ILE A 44 -18.28 7.02 16.53
N LEU A 45 -18.10 5.80 16.00
CA LEU A 45 -16.83 5.40 15.39
C LEU A 45 -16.50 6.28 14.18
N GLU A 46 -17.44 6.46 13.25
CA GLU A 46 -17.24 7.18 11.99
C GLU A 46 -17.18 8.70 12.17
N ASP A 47 -18.06 9.28 12.97
CA ASP A 47 -18.17 10.75 13.09
C ASP A 47 -17.21 11.31 14.14
N VAL A 48 -16.93 10.56 15.22
CA VAL A 48 -16.10 11.02 16.34
C VAL A 48 -14.71 10.41 16.28
N ILE A 49 -14.60 9.07 16.35
CA ILE A 49 -13.29 8.43 16.53
C ILE A 49 -12.42 8.57 15.28
N GLU A 50 -12.96 8.25 14.10
CA GLU A 50 -12.23 8.38 12.84
C GLU A 50 -11.73 9.81 12.62
N THR A 51 -12.57 10.81 12.93
CA THR A 51 -12.23 12.23 12.83
C THR A 51 -11.14 12.64 13.82
N VAL A 52 -11.31 12.32 15.11
CA VAL A 52 -10.40 12.79 16.18
C VAL A 52 -9.06 12.05 16.15
N ALA A 53 -9.11 10.73 15.98
CA ALA A 53 -7.90 9.91 15.94
C ALA A 53 -7.25 9.89 14.55
N GLY A 54 -7.92 10.46 13.52
CA GLY A 54 -7.45 10.49 12.14
C GLY A 54 -7.33 9.10 11.52
N VAL A 55 -8.20 8.15 11.84
CA VAL A 55 -8.14 6.77 11.32
C VAL A 55 -9.37 6.44 10.48
N LYS A 56 -9.34 5.31 9.78
CA LYS A 56 -10.51 4.72 9.12
C LYS A 56 -10.63 3.24 9.45
N PHE A 57 -11.86 2.81 9.70
CA PHE A 57 -12.21 1.41 9.83
C PHE A 57 -12.70 0.88 8.49
N VAL A 58 -12.04 -0.14 7.97
CA VAL A 58 -12.46 -0.80 6.73
C VAL A 58 -12.79 -2.25 6.97
N GLN A 59 -13.87 -2.71 6.36
CA GLN A 59 -14.29 -4.10 6.46
C GLN A 59 -14.00 -4.81 5.13
N SER A 60 -13.31 -5.95 5.21
CA SER A 60 -13.11 -6.88 4.09
C SER A 60 -14.43 -7.56 3.74
N ASP A 61 -14.76 -7.63 2.44
CA ASP A 61 -16.01 -8.23 1.98
C ASP A 61 -16.03 -9.74 2.11
N SER A 62 -14.88 -10.39 1.88
CA SER A 62 -14.70 -11.84 1.89
C SER A 62 -14.71 -12.40 3.31
N THR A 63 -13.90 -11.83 4.21
CA THR A 63 -13.66 -12.36 5.57
C THR A 63 -14.49 -11.68 6.64
N LYS A 64 -15.09 -10.53 6.33
CA LYS A 64 -15.76 -9.61 7.29
C LYS A 64 -14.82 -9.03 8.35
N THR A 65 -13.52 -9.28 8.26
CA THR A 65 -12.51 -8.71 9.15
C THR A 65 -12.50 -7.19 9.03
N ILE A 66 -12.47 -6.50 10.16
CA ILE A 66 -12.38 -5.05 10.25
C ILE A 66 -10.92 -4.70 10.52
N TYR A 67 -10.36 -3.79 9.74
CA TYR A 67 -9.01 -3.26 9.89
C TYR A 67 -9.07 -1.78 10.25
N VAL A 68 -8.04 -1.29 10.93
CA VAL A 68 -7.81 0.14 11.14
C VAL A 68 -6.68 0.62 10.23
N ILE A 69 -6.88 1.76 9.58
CA ILE A 69 -5.89 2.37 8.68
C ILE A 69 -5.74 3.85 9.08
N PRO A 70 -4.52 4.40 9.09
CA PRO A 70 -4.37 5.85 9.24
C PRO A 70 -4.98 6.62 8.06
N SER A 71 -5.62 7.74 8.35
CA SER A 71 -5.99 8.74 7.34
C SER A 71 -4.73 9.45 6.82
N PHE A 72 -4.85 10.13 5.67
CA PHE A 72 -3.70 10.76 4.99
C PHE A 72 -3.10 11.92 5.80
N ASP A 73 -3.97 12.58 6.54
CA ASP A 73 -3.81 13.73 7.39
C ASP A 73 -3.57 13.32 8.86
N ASN A 74 -3.31 12.03 9.12
CA ASN A 74 -2.98 11.55 10.44
C ASN A 74 -1.56 11.94 10.85
N GLU A 75 -1.43 12.73 11.92
CA GLU A 75 -0.11 13.14 12.44
C GLU A 75 0.57 12.07 13.31
N TRP A 76 -0.19 11.19 13.95
CA TRP A 76 0.30 10.23 14.95
C TRP A 76 0.79 8.90 14.38
N PHE A 77 0.26 8.49 13.23
CA PHE A 77 0.58 7.24 12.53
C PHE A 77 1.30 7.47 11.21
N ARG A 78 1.69 8.71 10.91
CA ARG A 78 2.53 9.03 9.76
C ARG A 78 3.97 8.72 10.09
N TYR A 79 4.65 8.06 9.15
CA TYR A 79 6.10 7.97 9.18
C TYR A 79 6.72 9.19 8.50
N THR A 80 7.72 9.78 9.16
CA THR A 80 8.68 10.68 8.53
C THR A 80 9.55 9.92 7.52
N ASN A 81 10.17 10.65 6.58
CA ASN A 81 11.13 10.03 5.65
C ASN A 81 12.31 9.36 6.39
N GLU A 82 12.70 9.88 7.55
CA GLU A 82 13.74 9.28 8.37
C GLU A 82 13.28 7.95 9.00
N GLU A 83 12.07 7.91 9.55
CA GLU A 83 11.50 6.67 10.08
C GLU A 83 11.31 5.62 8.99
N LEU A 84 10.80 5.99 7.80
CA LEU A 84 10.68 5.05 6.67
C LEU A 84 12.04 4.52 6.22
N ARG A 85 13.05 5.39 6.11
CA ARG A 85 14.41 4.96 5.78
C ARG A 85 14.98 4.02 6.82
N SER A 86 14.78 4.30 8.11
CA SER A 86 15.20 3.40 9.19
C SER A 86 14.48 2.05 9.11
N LEU A 87 13.16 2.08 8.91
CA LEU A 87 12.31 0.89 8.86
C LEU A 87 12.66 -0.01 7.67
N TRP A 88 12.99 0.58 6.52
CA TRP A 88 13.39 -0.15 5.30
C TRP A 88 14.91 -0.33 5.14
N ASN A 89 15.70 0.10 6.13
CA ASN A 89 17.16 0.08 6.10
C ASN A 89 17.73 0.70 4.81
N LEU A 90 17.29 1.93 4.53
CA LEU A 90 17.69 2.76 3.39
C LEU A 90 18.62 3.88 3.86
N LYS A 91 19.61 4.19 3.04
CA LYS A 91 20.64 5.19 3.35
C LYS A 91 20.19 6.59 2.95
N THR A 92 19.47 6.72 1.83
CA THR A 92 19.15 8.02 1.23
C THR A 92 17.65 8.15 0.93
N ASN A 93 17.17 9.39 0.79
CA ASN A 93 15.80 9.64 0.33
C ASN A 93 15.61 9.19 -1.14
N GLN A 94 16.67 9.15 -1.93
CA GLN A 94 16.62 8.62 -3.29
C GLN A 94 16.24 7.13 -3.30
N GLU A 95 16.80 6.34 -2.37
CA GLU A 95 16.40 4.95 -2.20
C GLU A 95 14.94 4.82 -1.70
N LEU A 96 14.47 5.79 -0.90
CA LEU A 96 13.09 5.86 -0.45
C LEU A 96 12.12 6.05 -1.62
N TYR A 97 12.41 6.99 -2.53
CA TYR A 97 11.62 7.21 -3.73
C TYR A 97 11.56 5.97 -4.63
N LEU A 98 12.68 5.25 -4.78
CA LEU A 98 12.69 3.97 -5.51
C LEU A 98 11.77 2.93 -4.87
N VAL A 99 11.79 2.79 -3.54
CA VAL A 99 10.89 1.86 -2.84
C VAL A 99 9.42 2.28 -2.99
N GLN A 100 9.12 3.57 -2.91
CA GLN A 100 7.77 4.10 -3.13
C GLN A 100 7.28 3.80 -4.56
N PHE A 101 8.14 4.01 -5.55
CA PHE A 101 7.83 3.69 -6.94
C PHE A 101 7.61 2.19 -7.16
N CYS A 102 8.42 1.32 -6.53
CA CYS A 102 8.19 -0.12 -6.53
C CYS A 102 6.80 -0.48 -5.98
N MET A 103 6.39 0.10 -4.85
CA MET A 103 5.05 -0.16 -4.28
C MET A 103 3.94 0.30 -5.22
N LEU A 104 4.09 1.46 -5.86
CA LEU A 104 3.13 1.97 -6.84
C LEU A 104 2.96 1.00 -8.01
N VAL A 105 4.07 0.57 -8.63
CA VAL A 105 4.03 -0.38 -9.75
C VAL A 105 3.42 -1.71 -9.30
N LEU A 106 3.79 -2.22 -8.13
CA LEU A 106 3.23 -3.47 -7.59
C LEU A 106 1.70 -3.41 -7.47
N VAL A 107 1.18 -2.33 -6.87
CA VAL A 107 -0.28 -2.14 -6.72
C VAL A 107 -0.95 -2.06 -8.10
N SER A 108 -0.36 -1.35 -9.07
CA SER A 108 -0.93 -1.25 -10.43
C SER A 108 -1.02 -2.60 -11.15
N MET A 109 -0.23 -3.61 -10.75
CA MET A 109 -0.28 -4.94 -11.37
C MET A 109 -1.47 -5.79 -10.92
N PHE A 110 -2.12 -5.43 -9.80
CA PHE A 110 -3.29 -6.15 -9.25
C PHE A 110 -4.61 -5.39 -9.42
N TYR A 111 -4.57 -4.07 -9.59
CA TYR A 111 -5.77 -3.23 -9.67
C TYR A 111 -5.86 -2.55 -11.03
N ASN A 112 -7.00 -2.73 -11.70
CA ASN A 112 -7.30 -2.03 -12.94
C ASN A 112 -8.07 -0.72 -12.66
N ARG A 113 -7.85 0.29 -13.51
CA ARG A 113 -8.45 1.63 -13.39
C ARG A 113 -9.99 1.58 -13.37
N ASP A 114 -10.58 0.73 -14.22
CA ASP A 114 -11.98 0.86 -14.60
C ASP A 114 -12.95 -0.01 -13.77
N THR A 115 -12.50 -1.14 -13.22
CA THR A 115 -13.44 -2.18 -12.77
C THR A 115 -13.80 -2.11 -11.28
N ARG A 116 -13.12 -1.28 -10.48
CA ARG A 116 -13.23 -1.31 -9.00
C ARG A 116 -12.97 -2.70 -8.39
N THR A 117 -12.38 -3.60 -9.16
CA THR A 117 -12.13 -4.98 -8.82
C THR A 117 -10.72 -5.37 -9.25
N PHE A 118 -10.21 -6.43 -8.64
CA PHE A 118 -9.01 -7.12 -9.09
C PHE A 118 -8.98 -7.24 -10.62
N THR A 119 -7.78 -7.12 -11.21
CA THR A 119 -7.51 -7.90 -12.41
C THR A 119 -7.77 -9.37 -12.06
N ASP A 120 -8.35 -10.22 -12.94
CA ASP A 120 -8.58 -11.67 -12.66
C ASP A 120 -7.33 -12.45 -12.22
N ARG A 121 -6.19 -11.77 -12.25
CA ARG A 121 -4.90 -12.16 -11.74
C ARG A 121 -4.85 -12.27 -10.21
N SER A 122 -4.73 -13.51 -9.74
CA SER A 122 -4.57 -13.87 -8.32
C SER A 122 -3.12 -13.83 -7.82
N SER A 123 -2.14 -13.81 -8.70
CA SER A 123 -0.72 -13.70 -8.34
C SER A 123 0.14 -13.03 -9.43
N VAL A 124 1.26 -12.47 -9.00
CA VAL A 124 2.30 -11.88 -9.85
C VAL A 124 3.63 -12.50 -9.46
N SER A 125 4.38 -13.06 -10.42
CA SER A 125 5.74 -13.50 -10.13
C SER A 125 6.66 -12.31 -9.94
N ILE A 126 7.65 -12.43 -9.06
CA ILE A 126 8.63 -11.38 -8.81
C ILE A 126 9.46 -11.04 -10.04
N GLU A 127 9.70 -12.00 -10.95
CA GLU A 127 10.35 -11.74 -12.23
C GLU A 127 9.48 -10.88 -13.14
N GLU A 128 8.15 -11.07 -13.12
CA GLU A 128 7.26 -10.21 -13.88
C GLU A 128 7.18 -8.81 -13.27
N PHE A 129 7.15 -8.73 -11.94
CA PHE A 129 7.22 -7.44 -11.26
C PHE A 129 8.50 -6.69 -11.62
N GLU A 130 9.65 -7.37 -11.61
CA GLU A 130 10.93 -6.79 -12.06
C GLU A 130 10.87 -6.31 -13.50
N ARG A 131 10.37 -7.13 -14.44
CA ARG A 131 10.27 -6.74 -15.86
C ARG A 131 9.37 -5.53 -16.04
N LYS A 132 8.22 -5.50 -15.35
CA LYS A 132 7.26 -4.39 -15.46
C LYS A 132 7.84 -3.09 -14.90
N LEU A 133 8.50 -3.16 -13.74
CA LEU A 133 9.20 -2.02 -13.15
C LEU A 133 10.33 -1.51 -14.05
N SER A 134 11.18 -2.43 -14.54
CA SER A 134 12.26 -2.10 -15.48
C SER A 134 11.73 -1.44 -16.76
N SER A 135 10.61 -1.92 -17.30
CA SER A 135 9.96 -1.34 -18.48
C SER A 135 9.51 0.12 -18.23
N TYR A 136 8.85 0.39 -17.10
CA TYR A 136 8.47 1.76 -16.76
C TYR A 136 9.69 2.68 -16.57
N ILE A 137 10.74 2.19 -15.92
CA ILE A 137 11.96 2.97 -15.72
C ILE A 137 12.66 3.29 -17.05
N GLN A 138 12.66 2.36 -18.01
CA GLN A 138 13.19 2.62 -19.36
C GLN A 138 12.36 3.64 -20.12
N GLN A 139 11.03 3.62 -19.98
CA GLN A 139 10.16 4.64 -20.59
C GLN A 139 10.45 6.03 -20.00
N ILE A 140 10.54 6.14 -18.67
CA ILE A 140 10.89 7.40 -17.97
C ILE A 140 12.25 7.91 -18.46
N LYS A 141 13.23 7.03 -18.62
CA LYS A 141 14.58 7.38 -19.11
C LYS A 141 14.59 7.94 -20.54
N GLN A 142 13.59 7.61 -21.36
CA GLN A 142 13.46 8.10 -22.74
C GLN A 142 12.71 9.42 -22.85
N MET A 143 12.10 9.90 -21.77
CA MET A 143 11.41 11.20 -21.73
C MET A 143 12.42 12.34 -21.77
N ASP A 144 11.99 13.49 -22.30
CA ASP A 144 12.78 14.71 -22.27
C ASP A 144 12.93 15.23 -20.83
N GLU A 145 14.00 15.99 -20.58
CA GLU A 145 14.36 16.41 -19.21
C GLU A 145 13.27 17.25 -18.53
N ASP A 146 12.62 18.14 -19.29
CA ASP A 146 11.52 19.00 -18.83
C ASP A 146 10.26 18.17 -18.48
N ASP A 147 9.98 17.11 -19.23
CA ASP A 147 8.86 16.20 -18.97
C ASP A 147 9.12 15.40 -17.70
N ILE A 148 10.35 14.93 -17.48
CA ILE A 148 10.73 14.22 -16.25
C ILE A 148 10.54 15.11 -15.03
N GLU A 149 10.93 16.39 -15.10
CA GLU A 149 10.77 17.33 -14.00
C GLU A 149 9.28 17.60 -13.71
N THR A 150 8.49 17.88 -14.76
CA THR A 150 7.04 18.08 -14.64
C THR A 150 6.35 16.88 -14.00
N GLN A 151 6.64 15.66 -14.48
CA GLN A 151 6.05 14.45 -13.93
C GLN A 151 6.54 14.16 -12.50
N SER A 152 7.80 14.46 -12.18
CA SER A 152 8.35 14.30 -10.83
C SER A 152 7.59 15.13 -9.80
N ASP A 153 7.24 16.36 -10.15
CA ASP A 153 6.42 17.24 -9.31
C ASP A 153 4.98 16.72 -9.18
N GLU A 154 4.38 16.26 -10.27
CA GLU A 154 3.00 15.73 -10.28
C GLU A 154 2.84 14.49 -9.41
N VAL A 155 3.80 13.56 -9.43
CA VAL A 155 3.74 12.31 -8.64
C VAL A 155 4.45 12.39 -7.29
N GLU A 156 5.09 13.52 -6.98
CA GLU A 156 5.91 13.74 -5.78
C GLU A 156 7.06 12.71 -5.64
N LEU A 157 7.68 12.31 -6.75
CA LEU A 157 8.80 11.35 -6.77
C LEU A 157 9.99 11.91 -7.53
N ASP A 158 11.21 11.68 -7.03
CA ASP A 158 12.44 11.99 -7.76
C ASP A 158 12.71 10.93 -8.84
N LEU A 159 12.09 11.11 -10.03
CA LEU A 159 12.17 10.15 -11.14
C LEU A 159 13.60 10.00 -11.68
N LYS A 160 14.40 11.07 -11.71
CA LYS A 160 15.81 11.02 -12.14
C LYS A 160 16.63 10.11 -11.22
N SER A 161 16.46 10.24 -9.90
CA SER A 161 17.12 9.37 -8.93
C SER A 161 16.63 7.93 -9.02
N ILE A 162 15.33 7.70 -9.25
CA ILE A 162 14.76 6.37 -9.46
C ILE A 162 15.44 5.67 -10.65
N VAL A 163 15.53 6.34 -11.80
CA VAL A 163 16.20 5.80 -12.99
C VAL A 163 17.66 5.49 -12.69
N SER A 164 18.39 6.45 -12.13
CA SER A 164 19.82 6.29 -11.83
C SER A 164 20.10 5.12 -10.88
N LEU A 165 19.34 4.99 -9.80
CA LEU A 165 19.53 3.93 -8.80
C LEU A 165 19.17 2.55 -9.35
N TRP A 166 18.15 2.45 -10.22
CA TRP A 166 17.74 1.17 -10.78
C TRP A 166 18.71 0.64 -11.82
N GLU A 167 19.25 1.51 -12.68
CA GLU A 167 20.22 1.12 -13.72
C GLU A 167 21.55 0.64 -13.15
N GLN A 168 21.92 1.08 -11.95
CA GLN A 168 23.12 0.59 -11.24
C GLN A 168 22.96 -0.85 -10.71
N LYS A 169 21.73 -1.39 -10.68
CA LYS A 169 21.45 -2.72 -10.11
C LYS A 169 21.51 -3.79 -11.18
N VAL A 170 22.31 -4.82 -10.92
CA VAL A 170 22.40 -6.00 -11.79
C VAL A 170 21.23 -6.96 -11.52
N LEU A 171 20.71 -7.57 -12.58
CA LEU A 171 19.82 -8.71 -12.49
C LEU A 171 20.67 -9.99 -12.31
N ILE A 172 20.58 -10.62 -11.14
CA ILE A 172 21.39 -11.80 -10.80
C ILE A 172 20.63 -13.07 -11.20
N VAL A 173 20.98 -13.69 -12.33
CA VAL A 173 20.24 -14.83 -12.91
C VAL A 173 20.16 -16.04 -11.97
N GLU A 174 21.14 -16.26 -11.10
CA GLU A 174 21.12 -17.36 -10.11
C GLU A 174 19.95 -17.26 -9.12
N THR A 175 19.45 -16.04 -8.86
CA THR A 175 18.30 -15.83 -7.98
C THR A 175 16.98 -16.33 -8.58
N ALA A 176 16.92 -16.61 -9.89
CA ALA A 176 15.72 -17.15 -10.54
C ALA A 176 15.29 -18.54 -10.02
N LYS A 177 16.13 -19.24 -9.24
CA LYS A 177 15.79 -20.53 -8.64
C LYS A 177 15.17 -20.40 -7.23
N GLN A 178 15.48 -19.33 -6.51
CA GLN A 178 14.99 -19.03 -5.15
C GLN A 178 14.89 -17.52 -4.99
N PRO A 179 13.97 -16.87 -5.71
CA PRO A 179 13.97 -15.42 -5.84
C PRO A 179 13.58 -14.73 -4.53
N ASP A 180 12.82 -15.40 -3.66
CA ASP A 180 12.47 -14.97 -2.30
C ASP A 180 13.69 -14.75 -1.37
N LYS A 181 14.80 -15.43 -1.64
CA LYS A 181 16.04 -15.36 -0.85
C LYS A 181 17.03 -14.30 -1.33
N ALA A 182 16.78 -13.67 -2.48
CA ALA A 182 17.68 -12.65 -3.00
C ALA A 182 17.80 -11.46 -2.05
N SER A 183 19.03 -11.01 -1.76
CA SER A 183 19.33 -9.90 -0.84
C SER A 183 20.02 -8.71 -1.52
N SER A 184 20.40 -8.86 -2.80
CA SER A 184 21.11 -7.84 -3.59
C SER A 184 20.57 -7.75 -5.03
N GLY A 185 21.06 -6.76 -5.78
CA GLY A 185 20.62 -6.51 -7.15
C GLY A 185 19.17 -6.00 -7.24
N LYS A 186 18.56 -6.19 -8.42
CA LYS A 186 17.17 -5.79 -8.68
C LYS A 186 16.19 -6.57 -7.81
N ILE A 187 16.23 -7.91 -7.86
CA ILE A 187 15.34 -8.79 -7.07
C ILE A 187 15.49 -8.56 -5.57
N GLY A 188 16.72 -8.43 -5.06
CA GLY A 188 16.93 -8.12 -3.64
C GLY A 188 16.36 -6.76 -3.22
N THR A 189 16.31 -5.78 -4.12
CA THR A 189 15.64 -4.50 -3.86
C THR A 189 14.12 -4.69 -3.77
N LEU A 190 13.52 -5.47 -4.68
CA LEU A 190 12.09 -5.80 -4.62
C LEU A 190 11.74 -6.58 -3.35
N ASN A 191 12.56 -7.54 -2.95
CA ASN A 191 12.35 -8.31 -1.72
C ASN A 191 12.31 -7.45 -0.46
N LYS A 192 13.06 -6.34 -0.39
CA LYS A 192 12.94 -5.41 0.74
C LYS A 192 11.53 -4.82 0.84
N VAL A 193 10.94 -4.44 -0.29
CA VAL A 193 9.56 -3.93 -0.38
C VAL A 193 8.56 -5.02 -0.03
N LEU A 194 8.71 -6.21 -0.62
CA LEU A 194 7.79 -7.33 -0.41
C LEU A 194 7.79 -7.81 1.04
N ARG A 195 8.96 -7.95 1.68
CA ARG A 195 9.06 -8.35 3.08
C ARG A 195 8.43 -7.33 4.03
N PHE A 196 8.54 -6.04 3.73
CA PHE A 196 7.86 -5.01 4.49
C PHE A 196 6.34 -5.17 4.38
N LEU A 197 5.80 -5.27 3.15
CA LEU A 197 4.37 -5.43 2.94
C LEU A 197 3.84 -6.75 3.52
N GLU A 198 4.65 -7.81 3.51
CA GLU A 198 4.32 -9.09 4.17
C GLU A 198 4.26 -8.96 5.69
N LYS A 199 5.23 -8.25 6.31
CA LYS A 199 5.22 -7.95 7.74
C LYS A 199 3.98 -7.15 8.16
N GLU A 200 3.51 -6.26 7.30
CA GLU A 200 2.27 -5.48 7.49
C GLU A 200 0.99 -6.28 7.17
N GLU A 201 1.10 -7.58 6.90
CA GLU A 201 0.01 -8.49 6.50
C GLU A 201 -0.74 -8.03 5.23
N LEU A 202 -0.08 -7.31 4.32
CA LEU A 202 -0.67 -6.80 3.08
C LEU A 202 -0.51 -7.76 1.90
N LEU A 203 0.52 -8.59 1.91
CA LEU A 203 0.76 -9.61 0.89
C LEU A 203 1.44 -10.84 1.49
N ILE A 204 1.66 -11.85 0.66
CA ILE A 204 2.54 -12.98 0.92
C ILE A 204 3.44 -13.19 -0.30
N LEU A 205 4.72 -13.48 -0.05
CA LEU A 205 5.67 -13.94 -1.06
C LEU A 205 5.90 -15.45 -0.87
N THR A 206 5.58 -16.26 -1.87
CA THR A 206 5.86 -17.70 -1.80
C THR A 206 7.32 -18.00 -2.06
N GLU A 207 7.76 -19.20 -1.65
CA GLU A 207 9.11 -19.70 -1.96
C GLU A 207 9.39 -19.74 -3.47
N ASP A 208 8.37 -20.00 -4.28
CA ASP A 208 8.45 -19.98 -5.74
C ASP A 208 8.49 -18.56 -6.36
N GLY A 209 8.50 -17.50 -5.54
CA GLY A 209 8.55 -16.12 -6.03
C GLY A 209 7.21 -15.51 -6.44
N GLU A 210 6.08 -16.14 -6.10
CA GLU A 210 4.75 -15.62 -6.38
C GLU A 210 4.30 -14.65 -5.29
N ILE A 211 3.91 -13.46 -5.71
CA ILE A 211 3.34 -12.42 -4.86
C ILE A 211 1.82 -12.55 -4.90
N ARG A 212 1.18 -12.62 -3.73
CA ARG A 212 -0.28 -12.63 -3.60
C ARG A 212 -0.73 -11.60 -2.58
N LEU A 213 -1.71 -10.79 -2.93
CA LEU A 213 -2.29 -9.82 -1.99
C LEU A 213 -3.08 -10.54 -0.90
N ARG A 214 -3.06 -9.97 0.30
CA ARG A 214 -3.92 -10.39 1.41
C ARG A 214 -5.16 -9.50 1.47
N GLU A 215 -6.17 -9.99 2.17
CA GLU A 215 -7.46 -9.32 2.36
C GLU A 215 -7.36 -7.91 2.94
N LYS A 216 -6.33 -7.65 3.76
CA LYS A 216 -6.06 -6.32 4.31
C LYS A 216 -5.75 -5.31 3.20
N MET A 217 -4.87 -5.68 2.25
CA MET A 217 -4.56 -4.81 1.11
C MET A 217 -5.80 -4.56 0.26
N ASP A 218 -6.59 -5.59 0.01
CA ASP A 218 -7.82 -5.46 -0.77
C ASP A 218 -8.83 -4.50 -0.12
N ALA A 219 -9.10 -4.68 1.17
CA ALA A 219 -9.98 -3.80 1.92
C ALA A 219 -9.45 -2.35 1.92
N MET A 220 -8.14 -2.16 2.10
CA MET A 220 -7.51 -0.83 2.03
C MET A 220 -7.73 -0.18 0.66
N VAL A 221 -7.35 -0.87 -0.42
CA VAL A 221 -7.38 -0.30 -1.77
C VAL A 221 -8.81 -0.03 -2.21
N THR A 222 -9.73 -0.99 -2.08
CA THR A 222 -11.10 -0.88 -2.59
C THR A 222 -11.98 0.05 -1.75
N ARG A 223 -11.81 0.08 -0.42
CA ARG A 223 -12.71 0.83 0.47
C ARG A 223 -12.18 2.20 0.86
N PHE A 224 -10.86 2.41 0.86
CA PHE A 224 -10.27 3.67 1.32
C PHE A 224 -9.51 4.43 0.23
N TYR A 225 -8.64 3.76 -0.52
CA TYR A 225 -7.81 4.43 -1.54
C TYR A 225 -8.51 4.60 -2.90
N PHE A 226 -9.61 3.88 -3.16
CA PHE A 226 -10.31 3.89 -4.46
C PHE A 226 -11.01 5.21 -4.82
N ASN A 227 -11.37 6.04 -3.84
CA ASN A 227 -12.21 7.23 -4.09
C ASN A 227 -11.42 8.56 -4.11
N LYS A 228 -10.12 8.54 -4.45
CA LYS A 228 -9.26 9.73 -4.30
C LYS A 228 -8.48 10.08 -5.57
N SER A 229 -8.42 11.39 -5.86
CA SER A 229 -7.74 12.00 -7.02
C SER A 229 -6.28 11.57 -7.19
N ARG A 230 -5.55 11.38 -6.09
CA ARG A 230 -4.14 10.97 -6.11
C ARG A 230 -3.94 9.62 -6.77
N ARG A 231 -4.86 8.67 -6.59
CA ARG A 231 -4.78 7.37 -7.27
C ARG A 231 -4.88 7.57 -8.78
N ASP A 232 -5.88 8.32 -9.23
CA ASP A 232 -6.11 8.54 -10.66
C ASP A 232 -4.92 9.23 -11.31
N GLN A 233 -4.33 10.23 -10.65
CA GLN A 233 -3.08 10.87 -11.08
C GLN A 233 -1.94 9.85 -11.24
N LEU A 234 -1.73 8.96 -10.28
CA LEU A 234 -0.67 7.96 -10.34
C LEU A 234 -0.92 6.89 -11.42
N PHE A 235 -2.18 6.48 -11.63
CA PHE A 235 -2.52 5.57 -12.73
C PHE A 235 -2.43 6.26 -14.10
N ASP A 236 -2.81 7.53 -14.19
CA ASP A 236 -2.65 8.35 -15.40
C ASP A 236 -1.17 8.48 -15.76
N PHE A 237 -0.31 8.76 -14.78
CA PHE A 237 1.14 8.74 -14.96
C PHE A 237 1.63 7.41 -15.55
N LEU A 238 1.33 6.27 -14.89
CA LEU A 238 1.72 4.94 -15.35
C LEU A 238 1.16 4.59 -16.74
N THR A 239 -0.03 5.09 -17.06
CA THR A 239 -0.66 4.89 -18.36
C THR A 239 0.03 5.74 -19.43
N ASN A 240 0.34 6.99 -19.13
CA ASN A 240 0.95 7.93 -20.07
C ASN A 240 2.36 7.47 -20.46
N ILE A 241 3.17 7.03 -19.49
CA ILE A 241 4.50 6.48 -19.80
C ILE A 241 4.38 5.20 -20.65
N SER A 242 3.33 4.39 -20.45
CA SER A 242 3.11 3.17 -21.24
C SER A 242 2.62 3.39 -22.67
N LYS A 243 2.06 4.57 -22.98
CA LYS A 243 1.52 4.92 -24.30
C LYS A 243 2.56 5.53 -25.25
N GLY A 244 3.80 5.69 -24.83
CA GLY A 244 4.91 6.17 -25.67
C GLY A 244 5.41 5.16 -26.72
N GLU A 245 4.57 4.22 -27.17
CA GLU A 245 4.83 3.29 -28.29
C GLU A 245 4.19 3.78 -29.60
#